data_AF-A0A671NQE8-F1
#
_entry.id   AF-A0A671NQE8-F1
#
_cell.length_a   1.000
_cell.length_b   1.000
_cell.length_c   1.000
_cell.angle_alpha   90.00
_cell.angle_beta   90.00
_cell.angle_gamma   90.00
#
_symmetry.space_group_name_H-M   'P 1'
#
loop_
_entity.id
_entity.type
_entity.pdbx_description
1 polymer ?
#
loop_
_entity_poly.entity_id
_entity_poly.type
_entity_poly.pdbx_seq_one_letter_code
_entity_poly.pdbx_strand_id
1 'polypeptide(L)'
;MTFPQSATSSCGKQSGSSAFTRRYRTRALTSHVDETLFGTLKQHSAGDMKDDPEGGSVRSRTLSRSAPAPKEPKSETVRIITKDLIRDLRIPNEDPSGQSVILSSAEFRRIMVESHVPSEEEKATVLEAQRQAREEAMDAAEQRKAQIRQADLSRQKNQNLSELEAEARDRAQYLLERANTLRMEQEDEVKKLNELIQEVQCHVVRDVQIQEKKLNSAEWLEEEKRLDAMMEVERRRALETQEQIEQLRKQQRINGKLCILDQIQVCLEEKMLQDELKEQEGQQLLENMERMQMEELKVIERKKEEQRNLLQEIQKMNEENLLAKEQKKEEERLADLRAVEYTRKKLEREAGYEAEQIRIKKDKEKEVARLRALQERDRDHKAEQDEIRARRNQEAAAREWRRKEKEQTLRKLDVEEKLKAARLEQVTHKEHLLSIKAGRERAEFERVLRAQQELIEKEREREDQRHQQIQRHAEAVRQQVREREMQAITQRRELFREGEWLEEEARSRRARLDEIKEKKLRELKAAGLSDKYYKEVERKVRVLPAV
;
A
#
# COMPACT_ATOMS: atom_id res chain seq x y z
N MET A 1 37.65 -63.01 50.52
CA MET A 1 37.44 -63.29 49.08
C MET A 1 37.38 -61.93 48.40
N THR A 2 38.31 -61.51 47.53
CA THR A 2 38.78 -62.06 46.23
C THR A 2 37.79 -61.90 45.07
N PHE A 3 37.93 -60.78 44.33
CA PHE A 3 37.54 -60.63 42.90
C PHE A 3 36.04 -60.80 42.56
N PRO A 4 35.58 -60.55 41.31
CA PRO A 4 36.22 -59.90 40.15
C PRO A 4 35.90 -58.37 40.13
N GLN A 5 35.55 -57.58 39.10
CA GLN A 5 35.19 -57.74 37.66
C GLN A 5 35.69 -56.56 36.79
N SER A 6 35.72 -56.83 35.48
CA SER A 6 35.86 -55.96 34.31
C SER A 6 34.56 -55.19 33.98
N ALA A 7 34.52 -54.00 33.35
CA ALA A 7 35.34 -53.36 32.31
C ALA A 7 35.01 -53.74 30.85
N THR A 8 34.65 -52.71 30.07
CA THR A 8 34.63 -52.62 28.58
C THR A 8 35.21 -51.22 28.24
N SER A 9 36.11 -50.92 27.29
CA SER A 9 36.53 -51.51 26.00
C SER A 9 35.47 -51.41 24.89
N SER A 10 35.76 -51.00 23.64
CA SER A 10 37.01 -50.61 22.97
C SER A 10 36.73 -49.48 21.95
N CYS A 11 37.56 -48.42 21.87
CA CYS A 11 38.67 -48.27 20.91
C CYS A 11 38.33 -48.58 19.42
N GLY A 12 38.50 -47.58 18.56
CA GLY A 12 38.59 -47.72 17.10
C GLY A 12 39.56 -46.68 16.53
N LYS A 13 40.69 -47.13 15.98
CA LYS A 13 41.75 -46.27 15.40
C LYS A 13 41.99 -46.63 13.94
N GLN A 14 42.19 -45.62 13.08
CA GLN A 14 43.13 -45.62 11.95
C GLN A 14 43.68 -44.17 11.86
N SER A 15 44.96 -43.82 11.72
CA SER A 15 46.08 -44.27 10.87
C SER A 15 45.81 -44.09 9.36
N GLY A 16 46.55 -43.31 8.58
CA GLY A 16 47.71 -42.46 8.90
C GLY A 16 48.53 -42.13 7.64
N SER A 17 49.76 -41.66 7.84
CA SER A 17 50.83 -41.44 6.84
C SER A 17 51.01 -40.01 6.28
N SER A 18 52.26 -39.70 5.98
CA SER A 18 52.77 -38.42 5.50
C SER A 18 53.30 -38.54 4.05
N ALA A 19 53.10 -37.50 3.23
CA ALA A 19 53.88 -37.31 2.01
C ALA A 19 53.99 -35.83 1.62
N PHE A 20 55.19 -35.31 1.84
CA PHE A 20 55.69 -33.98 1.49
C PHE A 20 55.51 -33.62 0.00
N THR A 21 54.84 -32.50 -0.32
CA THR A 21 55.10 -31.76 -1.57
C THR A 21 55.11 -30.25 -1.34
N ARG A 22 56.12 -29.57 -1.90
CA ARG A 22 56.18 -28.10 -2.00
C ARG A 22 55.60 -27.66 -3.35
N ARG A 23 54.77 -26.61 -3.36
CA ARG A 23 54.66 -25.61 -4.45
C ARG A 23 53.83 -24.40 -4.01
N TYR A 24 53.84 -23.34 -4.82
CA TYR A 24 53.60 -21.97 -4.38
C TYR A 24 52.14 -21.49 -4.47
N ARG A 25 51.86 -20.45 -3.67
CA ARG A 25 50.58 -19.73 -3.58
C ARG A 25 50.39 -18.83 -4.79
N THR A 26 49.41 -19.12 -5.64
CA THR A 26 49.05 -18.32 -6.83
C THR A 26 48.55 -16.92 -6.43
N ARG A 27 48.87 -15.90 -7.24
CA ARG A 27 48.44 -14.51 -7.03
C ARG A 27 48.06 -13.90 -8.37
N ALA A 28 46.78 -13.55 -8.52
CA ALA A 28 46.11 -13.10 -9.75
C ALA A 28 46.05 -14.11 -10.91
N LEU A 29 44.88 -14.18 -11.56
CA LEU A 29 44.77 -14.59 -12.96
C LEU A 29 44.91 -13.32 -13.84
N THR A 30 45.15 -13.51 -15.14
CA THR A 30 45.30 -12.46 -16.17
C THR A 30 46.42 -11.44 -15.91
N SER A 31 47.66 -11.84 -16.23
CA SER A 31 48.75 -10.92 -16.54
C SER A 31 48.83 -10.71 -18.05
N HIS A 32 48.47 -9.53 -18.55
CA HIS A 32 48.72 -9.16 -19.95
C HIS A 32 50.01 -8.34 -20.00
N VAL A 33 50.99 -8.85 -20.75
CA VAL A 33 52.26 -8.17 -21.05
C VAL A 33 52.23 -7.82 -22.54
N ASP A 34 52.58 -6.58 -22.86
CA ASP A 34 52.54 -6.04 -24.22
C ASP A 34 53.91 -6.25 -24.88
N GLU A 35 53.99 -7.08 -25.92
CA GLU A 35 55.24 -7.41 -26.63
C GLU A 35 55.51 -6.52 -27.86
N THR A 36 54.87 -5.36 -27.98
CA THR A 36 55.07 -4.41 -29.11
C THR A 36 56.42 -3.64 -29.08
N LEU A 37 57.47 -4.22 -28.49
CA LEU A 37 58.75 -3.56 -28.19
C LEU A 37 59.91 -3.88 -29.16
N PHE A 38 59.69 -4.70 -30.20
CA PHE A 38 60.66 -4.94 -31.28
C PHE A 38 59.96 -4.90 -32.65
N GLY A 39 60.59 -4.27 -33.64
CA GLY A 39 59.98 -3.98 -34.95
C GLY A 39 60.75 -4.51 -36.15
N THR A 40 60.15 -4.30 -37.33
CA THR A 40 60.55 -4.81 -38.68
C THR A 40 60.26 -6.31 -38.90
N LEU A 41 60.00 -6.79 -40.13
CA LEU A 41 60.23 -6.23 -41.47
C LEU A 41 59.11 -6.67 -42.47
N LYS A 42 58.97 -5.96 -43.60
CA LYS A 42 58.52 -6.35 -44.98
C LYS A 42 57.80 -7.71 -45.25
N GLN A 43 56.92 -7.88 -46.26
CA GLN A 43 56.26 -7.03 -47.30
C GLN A 43 55.34 -7.95 -48.16
N HIS A 44 54.43 -7.41 -49.00
CA HIS A 44 53.61 -8.12 -50.05
C HIS A 44 52.42 -8.98 -49.53
N SER A 45 51.33 -9.28 -50.26
CA SER A 45 50.85 -8.92 -51.63
C SER A 45 49.34 -9.19 -51.83
N ALA A 46 48.71 -8.53 -52.82
CA ALA A 46 47.31 -8.72 -53.32
C ALA A 46 46.19 -8.40 -52.30
N GLY A 47 44.96 -7.98 -52.67
CA GLY A 47 44.27 -7.94 -53.97
C GLY A 47 43.15 -8.99 -54.03
N ASP A 48 41.98 -8.81 -54.64
CA ASP A 48 41.36 -7.68 -55.37
C ASP A 48 39.87 -8.08 -55.64
N MET A 49 38.85 -7.24 -55.85
CA MET A 49 38.64 -5.77 -55.93
C MET A 49 37.10 -5.50 -55.83
N LYS A 50 36.65 -4.23 -56.05
CA LYS A 50 35.30 -3.82 -56.56
C LYS A 50 34.08 -3.83 -55.59
N ASP A 51 33.05 -3.00 -55.78
CA ASP A 51 32.71 -2.02 -56.86
C ASP A 51 32.32 -0.62 -56.29
N ASP A 52 32.54 0.44 -57.09
CA ASP A 52 31.91 1.78 -56.94
C ASP A 52 30.58 1.85 -57.76
N PRO A 53 29.76 2.90 -57.61
CA PRO A 53 29.75 3.90 -58.70
C PRO A 53 29.55 5.38 -58.30
N GLU A 54 30.28 6.24 -59.03
CA GLU A 54 29.97 7.59 -59.55
C GLU A 54 29.19 8.65 -58.71
N GLY A 55 29.63 9.93 -58.67
CA GLY A 55 30.84 10.53 -59.24
C GLY A 55 30.85 12.06 -59.38
N GLY A 56 32.03 12.63 -59.67
CA GLY A 56 32.24 14.01 -60.13
C GLY A 56 32.38 15.10 -59.04
N SER A 57 33.16 16.19 -59.24
CA SER A 57 34.10 16.50 -60.33
C SER A 57 35.05 17.68 -59.97
N VAL A 58 36.03 17.94 -60.86
CA VAL A 58 36.89 19.16 -60.97
C VAL A 58 38.08 19.37 -59.98
N ARG A 59 39.28 18.97 -60.46
CA ARG A 59 40.52 19.79 -60.73
C ARG A 59 40.80 21.06 -59.87
N SER A 60 42.05 21.47 -59.59
CA SER A 60 43.36 21.23 -60.24
C SER A 60 44.55 21.69 -59.35
N ARG A 61 45.79 21.32 -59.75
CA ARG A 61 47.11 22.01 -59.56
C ARG A 61 47.37 22.80 -58.25
N THR A 62 48.51 22.67 -57.58
CA THR A 62 49.82 23.10 -58.11
C THR A 62 51.07 22.50 -57.42
N LEU A 63 52.05 22.16 -58.27
CA LEU A 63 53.49 22.47 -58.19
C LEU A 63 54.34 22.04 -56.98
N SER A 64 55.35 21.23 -57.30
CA SER A 64 56.59 21.07 -56.54
C SER A 64 57.46 22.34 -56.55
N ARG A 65 58.32 22.51 -55.54
CA ARG A 65 59.46 23.43 -55.59
C ARG A 65 60.70 22.83 -54.92
N SER A 66 61.82 22.89 -55.61
CA SER A 66 63.12 22.36 -55.19
C SER A 66 63.83 23.28 -54.20
N ALA A 67 64.71 22.69 -53.38
CA ALA A 67 65.81 23.41 -52.74
C ALA A 67 66.83 23.84 -53.83
N PRO A 68 67.46 25.03 -53.71
CA PRO A 68 68.43 25.50 -54.69
C PRO A 68 69.79 24.82 -54.55
N ALA A 69 70.41 24.50 -55.69
CA ALA A 69 71.83 24.15 -55.78
C ALA A 69 72.73 25.36 -55.41
N PRO A 70 74.00 25.14 -55.00
CA PRO A 70 74.92 26.23 -54.66
C PRO A 70 75.20 27.12 -55.87
N LYS A 71 75.49 28.39 -55.61
CA LYS A 71 76.00 29.35 -56.60
C LYS A 71 77.49 29.52 -56.41
N GLU A 72 78.25 29.35 -57.49
CA GLU A 72 79.66 29.74 -57.54
C GLU A 72 79.82 31.25 -57.32
N PRO A 73 80.96 31.70 -56.73
CA PRO A 73 81.20 33.12 -56.51
C PRO A 73 81.38 33.85 -57.85
N LYS A 74 80.68 34.98 -58.00
CA LYS A 74 80.91 35.89 -59.12
C LYS A 74 82.19 36.68 -58.87
N SER A 75 83.22 36.43 -59.67
CA SER A 75 84.35 37.36 -59.81
C SER A 75 83.83 38.73 -60.25
N GLU A 76 84.21 39.80 -59.55
CA GLU A 76 83.80 41.15 -59.93
C GLU A 76 84.45 41.57 -61.25
N THR A 77 83.62 42.09 -62.16
CA THR A 77 84.06 42.66 -63.44
C THR A 77 83.62 44.11 -63.55
N VAL A 78 84.58 45.01 -63.77
CA VAL A 78 84.32 46.44 -63.92
C VAL A 78 84.21 46.76 -65.41
N ARG A 79 83.08 47.35 -65.80
CA ARG A 79 82.83 47.81 -67.17
C ARG A 79 83.38 49.21 -67.37
N ILE A 80 84.41 49.30 -68.21
CA ILE A 80 84.96 50.59 -68.65
C ILE A 80 84.41 50.88 -70.05
N ILE A 81 83.76 52.04 -70.17
CA ILE A 81 83.19 52.54 -71.43
C ILE A 81 84.02 53.75 -71.88
N THR A 82 84.68 53.63 -73.03
CA THR A 82 85.20 54.76 -73.79
C THR A 82 84.60 54.71 -75.21
N LYS A 83 84.68 55.82 -75.97
CA LYS A 83 83.72 56.13 -77.04
C LYS A 83 83.48 55.03 -78.09
N ASP A 84 84.50 54.22 -78.43
CA ASP A 84 84.43 53.28 -79.55
C ASP A 84 84.55 51.79 -79.14
N LEU A 85 84.83 51.46 -77.87
CA LEU A 85 84.97 50.07 -77.39
C LEU A 85 84.60 49.92 -75.90
N ILE A 86 83.85 48.86 -75.57
CA ILE A 86 83.57 48.42 -74.19
C ILE A 86 84.53 47.28 -73.82
N ARG A 87 85.04 47.28 -72.58
CA ARG A 87 85.91 46.22 -72.06
C ARG A 87 85.48 45.81 -70.64
N ASP A 88 85.33 44.50 -70.43
CA ASP A 88 85.04 43.89 -69.13
C ASP A 88 86.37 43.42 -68.50
N LEU A 89 86.92 44.18 -67.54
CA LEU A 89 88.12 43.78 -66.80
C LEU A 89 87.74 42.96 -65.57
N ARG A 90 88.45 41.84 -65.35
CA ARG A 90 88.21 40.88 -64.26
C ARG A 90 89.28 41.03 -63.19
N ILE A 91 88.88 41.36 -61.96
CA ILE A 91 89.81 41.58 -60.85
C ILE A 91 90.18 40.23 -60.22
N PRO A 92 91.48 39.88 -60.09
CA PRO A 92 91.92 38.74 -59.28
C PRO A 92 91.86 39.10 -57.79
N ASN A 93 91.02 38.40 -57.02
CA ASN A 93 90.85 38.59 -55.58
C ASN A 93 91.59 37.51 -54.76
N GLU A 94 92.85 37.25 -55.07
CA GLU A 94 93.79 36.56 -54.17
C GLU A 94 95.16 37.24 -54.23
N ASP A 95 95.62 37.77 -53.09
CA ASP A 95 96.90 38.46 -52.93
C ASP A 95 97.27 38.48 -51.42
N PRO A 96 98.55 38.58 -51.01
CA PRO A 96 99.49 37.47 -51.21
C PRO A 96 100.21 37.08 -49.91
N SER A 97 99.67 36.11 -49.16
CA SER A 97 100.38 35.52 -47.99
C SER A 97 100.02 34.08 -47.65
N GLY A 98 98.78 33.65 -47.94
CA GLY A 98 98.27 32.32 -47.58
C GLY A 98 98.09 32.06 -46.08
N GLN A 99 98.21 33.09 -45.21
CA GLN A 99 98.22 32.93 -43.75
C GLN A 99 97.21 33.82 -42.99
N SER A 100 96.30 34.51 -43.68
CA SER A 100 95.29 35.39 -43.06
C SER A 100 93.86 35.01 -43.49
N VAL A 101 93.13 34.29 -42.63
CA VAL A 101 91.71 33.95 -42.85
C VAL A 101 90.82 35.11 -42.36
N ILE A 102 90.14 35.80 -43.28
CA ILE A 102 89.17 36.83 -42.95
C ILE A 102 87.83 36.17 -42.62
N LEU A 103 87.59 35.85 -41.35
CA LEU A 103 86.30 35.35 -40.88
C LEU A 103 85.23 36.44 -40.95
N SER A 104 84.06 36.15 -41.53
CA SER A 104 82.93 37.08 -41.46
C SER A 104 82.45 37.24 -40.00
N SER A 105 81.79 38.35 -39.67
CA SER A 105 81.29 38.58 -38.30
C SER A 105 80.23 37.57 -37.85
N ALA A 106 79.55 36.91 -38.78
CA ALA A 106 78.64 35.81 -38.51
C ALA A 106 79.40 34.50 -38.24
N GLU A 107 80.41 34.17 -39.05
CA GLU A 107 81.25 32.98 -38.86
C GLU A 107 82.13 33.08 -37.63
N PHE A 108 82.69 34.26 -37.33
CA PHE A 108 83.44 34.51 -36.10
C PHE A 108 82.56 34.30 -34.86
N ARG A 109 81.32 34.82 -34.85
CA ARG A 109 80.37 34.57 -33.75
C ARG A 109 79.95 33.11 -33.66
N ARG A 110 79.72 32.45 -34.81
CA ARG A 110 79.39 31.03 -34.88
C ARG A 110 80.54 30.17 -34.35
N ILE A 111 81.77 30.44 -34.75
CA ILE A 111 82.99 29.77 -34.24
C ILE A 111 83.18 30.06 -32.75
N MET A 112 82.96 31.29 -32.27
CA MET A 112 82.99 31.60 -30.83
C MET A 112 81.98 30.78 -30.03
N VAL A 113 80.77 30.57 -30.56
CA VAL A 113 79.72 29.75 -29.91
C VAL A 113 79.96 28.24 -30.06
N GLU A 114 80.49 27.79 -31.21
CA GLU A 114 80.81 26.37 -31.47
C GLU A 114 82.11 25.90 -30.80
N SER A 115 83.07 26.81 -30.53
CA SER A 115 84.32 26.52 -29.81
C SER A 115 84.21 26.76 -28.30
N HIS A 116 83.19 27.49 -27.84
CA HIS A 116 82.84 27.55 -26.42
C HIS A 116 82.27 26.20 -25.97
N VAL A 117 83.14 25.30 -25.52
CA VAL A 117 82.75 24.03 -24.91
C VAL A 117 81.89 24.33 -23.68
N PRO A 118 80.57 24.09 -23.69
CA PRO A 118 79.72 24.56 -22.61
C PRO A 118 80.01 23.76 -21.34
N SER A 119 79.88 24.37 -20.15
CA SER A 119 79.93 23.67 -18.87
C SER A 119 78.88 22.55 -18.84
N GLU A 120 79.08 21.51 -18.03
CA GLU A 120 78.05 20.48 -17.83
C GLU A 120 76.74 21.09 -17.30
N GLU A 121 76.85 22.15 -16.50
CA GLU A 121 75.74 22.97 -16.00
C GLU A 121 75.01 23.73 -17.12
N GLU A 122 75.74 24.30 -18.09
CA GLU A 122 75.14 24.98 -19.24
C GLU A 122 74.43 23.98 -20.17
N LYS A 123 75.03 22.80 -20.39
CA LYS A 123 74.37 21.71 -21.12
C LYS A 123 73.11 21.23 -20.39
N ALA A 124 73.14 21.15 -19.06
CA ALA A 124 71.97 20.80 -18.25
C ALA A 124 70.86 21.85 -18.41
N THR A 125 71.13 23.14 -18.19
CA THR A 125 70.11 24.21 -18.29
C THR A 125 69.48 24.32 -19.68
N VAL A 126 70.24 24.15 -20.77
CA VAL A 126 69.68 24.14 -22.14
C VAL A 126 68.82 22.89 -22.40
N LEU A 127 69.20 21.74 -21.85
CA LEU A 127 68.44 20.49 -21.98
C LEU A 127 67.18 20.51 -21.11
N GLU A 128 67.24 21.11 -19.93
CA GLU A 128 66.11 21.38 -19.04
C GLU A 128 65.12 22.38 -19.66
N ALA A 129 65.60 23.50 -20.22
CA ALA A 129 64.75 24.42 -20.98
C ALA A 129 64.10 23.74 -22.20
N GLN A 130 64.80 22.83 -22.88
CA GLN A 130 64.21 22.04 -23.96
C GLN A 130 63.20 20.98 -23.46
N ARG A 131 63.35 20.46 -22.23
CA ARG A 131 62.35 19.59 -21.60
C ARG A 131 61.11 20.40 -21.21
N GLN A 132 61.28 21.51 -20.51
CA GLN A 132 60.21 22.44 -20.11
C GLN A 132 59.40 22.88 -21.33
N ALA A 133 60.05 23.36 -22.41
CA ALA A 133 59.35 23.75 -23.64
C ALA A 133 58.63 22.58 -24.36
N ARG A 134 59.01 21.32 -24.12
CA ARG A 134 58.28 20.13 -24.60
C ARG A 134 57.12 19.75 -23.68
N GLU A 135 57.32 19.88 -22.37
CA GLU A 135 56.31 19.64 -21.34
C GLU A 135 55.18 20.69 -21.47
N GLU A 136 55.50 21.98 -21.58
CA GLU A 136 54.55 23.06 -21.89
C GLU A 136 53.79 22.81 -23.21
N ALA A 137 54.47 22.33 -24.26
CA ALA A 137 53.83 22.00 -25.53
C ALA A 137 52.90 20.78 -25.45
N MET A 138 53.25 19.79 -24.61
CA MET A 138 52.41 18.64 -24.29
C MET A 138 51.21 19.07 -23.45
N ASP A 139 51.40 19.83 -22.37
CA ASP A 139 50.33 20.37 -21.54
C ASP A 139 49.37 21.24 -22.33
N ALA A 140 49.87 22.11 -23.21
CA ALA A 140 49.04 22.90 -24.12
C ALA A 140 48.27 22.01 -25.12
N ALA A 141 48.76 20.82 -25.48
CA ALA A 141 48.02 19.84 -26.27
C ALA A 141 47.00 19.05 -25.43
N GLU A 142 47.34 18.67 -24.20
CA GLU A 142 46.46 18.00 -23.22
C GLU A 142 45.27 18.90 -22.84
N GLN A 143 45.51 20.19 -22.58
CA GLN A 143 44.49 21.19 -22.31
C GLN A 143 43.54 21.37 -23.50
N ARG A 144 44.07 21.44 -24.74
CA ARG A 144 43.23 21.45 -25.96
C ARG A 144 42.40 20.16 -26.11
N LYS A 145 42.98 18.98 -25.86
CA LYS A 145 42.22 17.71 -25.81
C LYS A 145 41.16 17.73 -24.70
N ALA A 146 41.45 18.33 -23.54
CA ALA A 146 40.49 18.44 -22.43
C ALA A 146 39.32 19.37 -22.78
N GLN A 147 39.60 20.54 -23.37
CA GLN A 147 38.58 21.48 -23.87
C GLN A 147 37.71 20.84 -24.95
N ILE A 148 38.31 20.11 -25.91
CA ILE A 148 37.55 19.37 -26.94
C ILE A 148 36.66 18.30 -26.29
N ARG A 149 37.20 17.45 -25.40
CA ARG A 149 36.40 16.45 -24.65
C ARG A 149 35.27 17.10 -23.83
N GLN A 150 35.49 18.26 -23.24
CA GLN A 150 34.47 19.01 -22.51
C GLN A 150 33.39 19.60 -23.43
N ALA A 151 33.78 20.07 -24.62
CA ALA A 151 32.87 20.53 -25.66
C ALA A 151 32.07 19.38 -26.29
N ASP A 152 32.67 18.20 -26.50
CA ASP A 152 31.95 17.00 -26.95
C ASP A 152 30.97 16.50 -25.90
N LEU A 153 31.36 16.49 -24.62
CA LEU A 153 30.45 16.16 -23.51
C LEU A 153 29.30 17.17 -23.37
N SER A 154 29.53 18.46 -23.63
CA SER A 154 28.43 19.44 -23.66
C SER A 154 27.56 19.28 -24.91
N ARG A 155 28.13 18.98 -26.07
CA ARG A 155 27.41 18.68 -27.32
C ARG A 155 26.58 17.39 -27.24
N GLN A 156 27.01 16.39 -26.47
CA GLN A 156 26.25 15.18 -26.18
C GLN A 156 25.09 15.46 -25.22
N LYS A 157 25.33 16.26 -24.16
CA LYS A 157 24.26 16.68 -23.22
C LYS A 157 23.22 17.62 -23.84
N ASN A 158 23.65 18.41 -24.83
CA ASN A 158 22.82 19.38 -25.54
C ASN A 158 22.31 18.85 -26.90
N GLN A 159 22.43 17.55 -27.17
CA GLN A 159 21.74 16.95 -28.31
C GLN A 159 20.23 16.89 -28.02
N ASN A 160 19.44 17.48 -28.91
CA ASN A 160 18.00 17.34 -28.87
C ASN A 160 17.64 15.85 -29.00
N LEU A 161 16.63 15.45 -28.24
CA LEU A 161 16.13 14.08 -28.20
C LEU A 161 15.60 13.68 -29.57
N SER A 162 15.83 12.42 -29.96
CA SER A 162 15.15 11.87 -31.13
C SER A 162 13.64 11.89 -30.91
N GLU A 163 12.83 12.06 -31.96
CA GLU A 163 11.37 12.07 -31.86
C GLU A 163 10.84 10.77 -31.20
N LEU A 164 11.49 9.63 -31.49
CA LEU A 164 11.21 8.35 -30.85
C LEU A 164 11.58 8.31 -29.36
N GLU A 165 12.62 9.04 -28.95
CA GLU A 165 13.00 9.17 -27.53
C GLU A 165 12.08 10.13 -26.78
N ALA A 166 11.59 11.19 -27.44
CA ALA A 166 10.58 12.08 -26.91
C ALA A 166 9.27 11.31 -26.70
N GLU A 167 8.75 10.63 -27.72
CA GLU A 167 7.57 9.76 -27.58
C GLU A 167 7.76 8.68 -26.50
N ALA A 168 8.94 8.06 -26.40
CA ALA A 168 9.22 7.07 -25.36
C ALA A 168 9.21 7.69 -23.95
N ARG A 169 9.71 8.92 -23.79
CA ARG A 169 9.65 9.67 -22.53
C ARG A 169 8.24 10.11 -22.19
N ASP A 170 7.44 10.52 -23.17
CA ASP A 170 6.06 10.95 -22.94
C ASP A 170 5.17 9.75 -22.58
N ARG A 171 5.37 8.60 -23.26
CA ARG A 171 4.75 7.32 -22.87
C ARG A 171 5.17 6.88 -21.47
N ALA A 172 6.46 7.01 -21.13
CA ALA A 172 6.96 6.67 -19.80
C ALA A 172 6.43 7.62 -18.69
N GLN A 173 6.34 8.92 -18.97
CA GLN A 173 5.74 9.92 -18.09
C GLN A 173 4.26 9.62 -17.87
N TYR A 174 3.47 9.42 -18.94
CA TYR A 174 2.06 9.04 -18.83
C TYR A 174 1.85 7.74 -18.02
N LEU A 175 2.69 6.72 -18.21
CA LEU A 175 2.63 5.50 -17.41
C LEU A 175 2.96 5.74 -15.93
N LEU A 176 3.93 6.61 -15.64
CA LEU A 176 4.35 6.96 -14.27
C LEU A 176 3.29 7.84 -13.58
N GLU A 177 2.70 8.81 -14.29
CA GLU A 177 1.56 9.61 -13.84
C GLU A 177 0.35 8.73 -13.56
N ARG A 178 -0.02 7.84 -14.49
CA ARG A 178 -1.13 6.89 -14.30
C ARG A 178 -0.88 5.90 -13.16
N ALA A 179 0.36 5.45 -12.96
CA ALA A 179 0.72 4.65 -11.80
C ALA A 179 0.58 5.45 -10.50
N ASN A 180 0.96 6.73 -10.51
CA ASN A 180 0.76 7.63 -9.38
C ASN A 180 -0.72 7.89 -9.10
N THR A 181 -1.58 8.20 -10.09
CA THR A 181 -3.02 8.42 -9.86
C THR A 181 -3.67 7.18 -9.27
N LEU A 182 -3.36 5.98 -9.78
CA LEU A 182 -3.86 4.72 -9.23
C LEU A 182 -3.38 4.46 -7.79
N ARG A 183 -2.15 4.88 -7.43
CA ARG A 183 -1.67 4.83 -6.04
C ARG A 183 -2.39 5.84 -5.13
N MET A 184 -2.66 7.04 -5.63
CA MET A 184 -3.41 8.05 -4.86
C MET A 184 -4.88 7.65 -4.66
N GLU A 185 -5.51 7.05 -5.67
CA GLU A 185 -6.87 6.47 -5.58
C GLU A 185 -6.95 5.26 -4.65
N GLN A 186 -5.81 4.63 -4.32
CA GLN A 186 -5.71 3.59 -3.30
C GLN A 186 -5.56 4.14 -1.86
N GLU A 187 -5.40 5.45 -1.63
CA GLU A 187 -5.47 5.99 -0.25
C GLU A 187 -6.91 5.99 0.27
N ASP A 188 -7.13 5.53 1.52
CA ASP A 188 -8.47 5.27 2.04
C ASP A 188 -9.33 6.54 2.21
N GLU A 189 -8.72 7.70 2.41
CA GLU A 189 -9.40 8.99 2.39
C GLU A 189 -9.91 9.36 0.99
N VAL A 190 -9.20 8.93 -0.07
CA VAL A 190 -9.61 9.14 -1.46
C VAL A 190 -10.68 8.13 -1.87
N LYS A 191 -10.62 6.88 -1.37
CA LYS A 191 -11.72 5.92 -1.51
C LYS A 191 -13.02 6.47 -0.92
N LYS A 192 -12.99 6.92 0.34
CA LYS A 192 -14.15 7.54 1.03
C LYS A 192 -14.66 8.78 0.29
N LEU A 193 -13.76 9.59 -0.31
CA LEU A 193 -14.17 10.71 -1.15
C LEU A 193 -14.91 10.24 -2.41
N ASN A 194 -14.41 9.21 -3.09
CA ASN A 194 -15.06 8.65 -4.28
C ASN A 194 -16.43 8.01 -3.95
N GLU A 195 -16.57 7.37 -2.78
CA GLU A 195 -17.85 6.88 -2.26
C GLU A 195 -18.86 8.03 -2.09
N LEU A 196 -18.47 9.13 -1.42
CA LEU A 196 -19.30 10.32 -1.23
C LEU A 196 -19.68 11.01 -2.54
N ILE A 197 -18.79 10.97 -3.54
CA ILE A 197 -19.05 11.45 -4.90
C ILE A 197 -20.13 10.59 -5.57
N GLN A 198 -20.03 9.26 -5.44
CA GLN A 198 -20.98 8.32 -6.01
C GLN A 198 -22.35 8.40 -5.33
N GLU A 199 -22.42 8.61 -4.01
CA GLU A 199 -23.66 8.95 -3.28
C GLU A 199 -24.34 10.17 -3.93
N VAL A 200 -23.59 11.26 -4.11
CA VAL A 200 -24.11 12.52 -4.65
C VAL A 200 -24.56 12.38 -6.11
N GLN A 201 -23.84 11.62 -6.94
CA GLN A 201 -24.29 11.29 -8.30
C GLN A 201 -25.63 10.53 -8.27
N CYS A 202 -25.78 9.55 -7.36
CA CYS A 202 -27.05 8.83 -7.19
C CYS A 202 -28.18 9.75 -6.69
N HIS A 203 -27.90 10.72 -5.82
CA HIS A 203 -28.87 11.73 -5.39
C HIS A 203 -29.30 12.66 -6.52
N VAL A 204 -28.38 13.11 -7.37
CA VAL A 204 -28.70 13.94 -8.55
C VAL A 204 -29.61 13.19 -9.52
N VAL A 205 -29.27 11.95 -9.86
CA VAL A 205 -30.10 11.10 -10.75
C VAL A 205 -31.49 10.87 -10.14
N ARG A 206 -31.56 10.60 -8.83
CA ARG A 206 -32.85 10.40 -8.13
C ARG A 206 -33.72 11.66 -8.15
N ASP A 207 -33.16 12.84 -7.88
CA ASP A 207 -33.92 14.09 -7.86
C ASP A 207 -34.39 14.50 -9.27
N VAL A 208 -33.69 14.08 -10.34
CA VAL A 208 -34.17 14.18 -11.74
C VAL A 208 -35.32 13.19 -11.99
N GLN A 209 -35.17 11.91 -11.64
CA GLN A 209 -36.24 10.91 -11.78
C GLN A 209 -37.52 11.28 -11.00
N ILE A 210 -37.39 11.96 -9.86
CA ILE A 210 -38.52 12.48 -9.08
C ILE A 210 -39.22 13.65 -9.80
N GLN A 211 -38.50 14.47 -10.57
CA GLN A 211 -39.08 15.53 -11.39
C GLN A 211 -39.78 14.94 -12.62
N GLU A 212 -39.12 14.05 -13.34
CA GLU A 212 -39.67 13.30 -14.48
C GLU A 212 -40.96 12.56 -14.08
N LYS A 213 -40.95 11.81 -12.98
CA LYS A 213 -42.17 11.13 -12.47
C LYS A 213 -43.31 12.11 -12.15
N LYS A 214 -43.02 13.33 -11.70
CA LYS A 214 -44.05 14.36 -11.44
C LYS A 214 -44.63 14.94 -12.73
N LEU A 215 -43.80 15.17 -13.74
CA LEU A 215 -44.25 15.63 -15.07
C LEU A 215 -45.14 14.57 -15.71
N ASN A 216 -44.67 13.32 -15.81
CA ASN A 216 -45.44 12.21 -16.35
C ASN A 216 -46.77 12.03 -15.57
N SER A 217 -46.75 12.18 -14.25
CA SER A 217 -47.98 12.09 -13.42
C SER A 217 -48.95 13.25 -13.61
N ALA A 218 -48.49 14.41 -14.11
CA ALA A 218 -49.38 15.52 -14.50
C ALA A 218 -49.97 15.27 -15.89
N GLU A 219 -49.14 14.84 -16.85
CA GLU A 219 -49.56 14.49 -18.22
C GLU A 219 -50.61 13.35 -18.22
N TRP A 220 -50.39 12.28 -17.44
CA TRP A 220 -51.38 11.22 -17.26
C TRP A 220 -52.72 11.76 -16.72
N LEU A 221 -52.67 12.64 -15.73
CA LEU A 221 -53.86 13.23 -15.09
C LEU A 221 -54.55 14.30 -15.97
N GLU A 222 -53.87 14.81 -17.00
CA GLU A 222 -54.48 15.64 -18.05
C GLU A 222 -55.13 14.78 -19.15
N GLU A 223 -54.52 13.67 -19.54
CA GLU A 223 -55.12 12.72 -20.48
C GLU A 223 -56.33 11.98 -19.87
N GLU A 224 -56.28 11.60 -18.60
CA GLU A 224 -57.43 11.05 -17.85
C GLU A 224 -58.64 12.00 -17.90
N LYS A 225 -58.44 13.29 -17.58
CA LYS A 225 -59.51 14.32 -17.69
C LYS A 225 -60.04 14.46 -19.12
N ARG A 226 -59.17 14.35 -20.13
CA ARG A 226 -59.57 14.41 -21.54
C ARG A 226 -60.42 13.20 -21.93
N LEU A 227 -60.06 12.00 -21.45
CA LEU A 227 -60.85 10.79 -21.66
C LEU A 227 -62.19 10.87 -20.94
N ASP A 228 -62.23 11.27 -19.68
CA ASP A 228 -63.46 11.50 -18.91
C ASP A 228 -64.40 12.50 -19.61
N ALA A 229 -63.85 13.58 -20.16
CA ALA A 229 -64.63 14.56 -20.92
C ALA A 229 -65.23 13.98 -22.21
N MET A 230 -64.52 13.08 -22.90
CA MET A 230 -65.09 12.36 -24.05
C MET A 230 -66.17 11.35 -23.63
N MET A 231 -65.93 10.60 -22.55
CA MET A 231 -66.92 9.66 -21.98
C MET A 231 -68.21 10.37 -21.54
N GLU A 232 -68.11 11.57 -20.95
CA GLU A 232 -69.27 12.41 -20.62
C GLU A 232 -70.03 12.89 -21.87
N VAL A 233 -69.33 13.22 -22.96
CA VAL A 233 -69.96 13.58 -24.24
C VAL A 233 -70.68 12.39 -24.86
N GLU A 234 -70.09 11.19 -24.82
CA GLU A 234 -70.74 9.96 -25.29
C GLU A 234 -71.94 9.58 -24.42
N ARG A 235 -71.84 9.70 -23.09
CA ARG A 235 -72.96 9.50 -22.16
C ARG A 235 -74.12 10.45 -22.43
N ARG A 236 -73.85 11.73 -22.76
CA ARG A 236 -74.88 12.70 -23.14
C ARG A 236 -75.55 12.34 -24.46
N ARG A 237 -74.79 11.99 -25.51
CA ARG A 237 -75.35 11.49 -26.78
C ARG A 237 -76.20 10.23 -26.61
N ALA A 238 -75.81 9.33 -25.70
CA ALA A 238 -76.59 8.14 -25.37
C ALA A 238 -77.92 8.49 -24.68
N LEU A 239 -77.95 9.51 -23.81
CA LEU A 239 -79.19 10.02 -23.22
C LEU A 239 -80.06 10.76 -24.24
N GLU A 240 -79.48 11.64 -25.06
CA GLU A 240 -80.18 12.37 -26.14
C GLU A 240 -80.87 11.41 -27.12
N THR A 241 -80.21 10.32 -27.51
CA THR A 241 -80.80 9.29 -28.38
C THR A 241 -81.87 8.45 -27.68
N GLN A 242 -81.73 8.17 -26.38
CA GLN A 242 -82.79 7.54 -25.59
C GLN A 242 -84.02 8.46 -25.45
N GLU A 243 -83.82 9.76 -25.22
CA GLU A 243 -84.90 10.75 -25.17
C GLU A 243 -85.63 10.87 -26.52
N GLN A 244 -84.90 10.85 -27.64
CA GLN A 244 -85.51 10.80 -28.99
C GLN A 244 -86.35 9.53 -29.19
N ILE A 245 -85.85 8.35 -28.78
CA ILE A 245 -86.61 7.10 -28.83
C ILE A 245 -87.85 7.16 -27.93
N GLU A 246 -87.75 7.78 -26.75
CA GLU A 246 -88.91 8.01 -25.89
C GLU A 246 -89.93 8.97 -26.51
N GLN A 247 -89.48 10.05 -27.14
CA GLN A 247 -90.35 11.02 -27.82
C GLN A 247 -91.10 10.35 -28.98
N LEU A 248 -90.42 9.55 -29.80
CA LEU A 248 -91.05 8.72 -30.85
C LEU A 248 -92.06 7.73 -30.24
N ARG A 249 -91.72 7.04 -29.15
CA ARG A 249 -92.66 6.15 -28.43
C ARG A 249 -93.82 6.90 -27.77
N LYS A 250 -93.67 8.18 -27.42
CA LYS A 250 -94.75 9.05 -26.90
C LYS A 250 -95.67 9.47 -28.06
N GLN A 251 -95.11 9.89 -29.19
CA GLN A 251 -95.86 10.18 -30.43
C GLN A 251 -96.62 8.96 -30.94
N GLN A 252 -96.00 7.78 -31.02
CA GLN A 252 -96.68 6.53 -31.41
C GLN A 252 -97.87 6.19 -30.50
N ARG A 253 -97.76 6.42 -29.19
CA ARG A 253 -98.88 6.24 -28.24
C ARG A 253 -99.98 7.28 -28.41
N ILE A 254 -99.63 8.52 -28.77
CA ILE A 254 -100.62 9.56 -29.10
C ILE A 254 -101.35 9.20 -30.40
N ASN A 255 -100.63 8.82 -31.45
CA ASN A 255 -101.22 8.42 -32.73
C ASN A 255 -102.11 7.17 -32.57
N GLY A 256 -101.66 6.16 -31.81
CA GLY A 256 -102.48 4.99 -31.49
C GLY A 256 -103.75 5.34 -30.68
N LYS A 257 -103.67 6.30 -29.75
CA LYS A 257 -104.85 6.84 -29.05
C LYS A 257 -105.81 7.55 -30.03
N LEU A 258 -105.29 8.34 -30.97
CA LEU A 258 -106.11 9.02 -31.98
C LEU A 258 -106.86 7.99 -32.84
N CYS A 259 -106.16 7.01 -33.41
CA CYS A 259 -106.83 5.95 -34.20
C CYS A 259 -107.91 5.18 -33.40
N ILE A 260 -107.74 5.00 -32.09
CA ILE A 260 -108.77 4.39 -31.22
C ILE A 260 -109.96 5.34 -31.01
N LEU A 261 -109.73 6.65 -30.88
CA LEU A 261 -110.82 7.64 -30.82
C LEU A 261 -111.58 7.71 -32.14
N ASP A 262 -110.87 7.68 -33.28
CA ASP A 262 -111.46 7.65 -34.62
C ASP A 262 -112.29 6.37 -34.81
N GLN A 263 -111.79 5.21 -34.36
CA GLN A 263 -112.54 3.95 -34.34
C GLN A 263 -113.77 4.02 -33.45
N ILE A 264 -113.69 4.64 -32.27
CA ILE A 264 -114.85 4.83 -31.38
C ILE A 264 -115.88 5.76 -32.04
N GLN A 265 -115.45 6.82 -32.72
CA GLN A 265 -116.35 7.69 -33.48
C GLN A 265 -117.05 6.92 -34.61
N VAL A 266 -116.33 6.17 -35.43
CA VAL A 266 -116.93 5.35 -36.50
C VAL A 266 -117.88 4.30 -35.90
N CYS A 267 -117.53 3.62 -34.82
CA CYS A 267 -118.44 2.67 -34.14
C CYS A 267 -119.69 3.36 -33.57
N LEU A 268 -119.60 4.63 -33.15
CA LEU A 268 -120.76 5.41 -32.70
C LEU A 268 -121.63 5.84 -33.89
N GLU A 269 -121.03 6.26 -35.00
CA GLU A 269 -121.74 6.61 -36.25
C GLU A 269 -122.45 5.37 -36.83
N GLU A 270 -121.77 4.22 -36.91
CA GLU A 270 -122.38 2.92 -37.27
C GLU A 270 -123.51 2.53 -36.31
N LYS A 271 -123.35 2.76 -35.00
CA LYS A 271 -124.40 2.48 -34.02
C LYS A 271 -125.61 3.41 -34.18
N MET A 272 -125.40 4.69 -34.47
CA MET A 272 -126.50 5.62 -34.77
C MET A 272 -127.27 5.15 -36.00
N LEU A 273 -126.58 4.79 -37.09
CA LEU A 273 -127.21 4.22 -38.29
C LEU A 273 -127.95 2.91 -38.01
N GLN A 274 -127.42 2.02 -37.15
CA GLN A 274 -128.12 0.81 -36.73
C GLN A 274 -129.36 1.09 -35.87
N ASP A 275 -129.32 2.11 -35.02
CA ASP A 275 -130.47 2.48 -34.18
C ASP A 275 -131.55 3.20 -35.01
N GLU A 276 -131.17 4.04 -35.98
CA GLU A 276 -132.07 4.59 -37.01
C GLU A 276 -132.75 3.48 -37.84
N LEU A 277 -132.01 2.44 -38.23
CA LEU A 277 -132.57 1.27 -38.91
C LEU A 277 -133.55 0.50 -38.01
N LYS A 278 -133.24 0.33 -36.72
CA LYS A 278 -134.17 -0.29 -35.74
C LYS A 278 -135.41 0.57 -35.49
N GLU A 279 -135.31 1.90 -35.58
CA GLU A 279 -136.48 2.77 -35.52
C GLU A 279 -137.35 2.62 -36.77
N GLN A 280 -136.76 2.45 -37.96
CA GLN A 280 -137.51 2.15 -39.20
C GLN A 280 -138.15 0.76 -39.18
N GLU A 281 -137.41 -0.27 -38.74
CA GLU A 281 -137.96 -1.62 -38.51
C GLU A 281 -139.04 -1.61 -37.41
N GLY A 282 -138.85 -0.81 -36.36
CA GLY A 282 -139.81 -0.62 -35.28
C GLY A 282 -141.09 0.07 -35.72
N GLN A 283 -141.00 1.07 -36.60
CA GLN A 283 -142.16 1.71 -37.25
C GLN A 283 -142.90 0.72 -38.15
N GLN A 284 -142.20 -0.06 -38.96
CA GLN A 284 -142.80 -1.13 -39.77
C GLN A 284 -143.43 -2.24 -38.91
N LEU A 285 -142.80 -2.58 -37.77
CA LEU A 285 -143.36 -3.52 -36.80
C LEU A 285 -144.60 -2.94 -36.10
N LEU A 286 -144.64 -1.64 -35.82
CA LEU A 286 -145.82 -0.96 -35.29
C LEU A 286 -146.96 -0.95 -36.31
N GLU A 287 -146.73 -0.60 -37.58
CA GLU A 287 -147.74 -0.74 -38.64
C GLU A 287 -148.27 -2.17 -38.76
N ASN A 288 -147.38 -3.17 -38.67
CA ASN A 288 -147.76 -4.58 -38.70
C ASN A 288 -148.49 -5.01 -37.41
N MET A 289 -148.12 -4.47 -36.25
CA MET A 289 -148.84 -4.67 -34.99
C MET A 289 -150.22 -4.02 -35.01
N GLU A 290 -150.40 -2.86 -35.64
CA GLU A 290 -151.72 -2.24 -35.84
C GLU A 290 -152.59 -3.09 -36.79
N ARG A 291 -152.02 -3.58 -37.90
CA ARG A 291 -152.69 -4.57 -38.79
C ARG A 291 -153.10 -5.82 -38.01
N MET A 292 -152.18 -6.40 -37.23
CA MET A 292 -152.44 -7.59 -36.41
C MET A 292 -153.44 -7.32 -35.29
N GLN A 293 -153.41 -6.17 -34.60
CA GLN A 293 -154.39 -5.80 -33.57
C GLN A 293 -155.78 -5.61 -34.18
N MET A 294 -155.86 -5.03 -35.37
CA MET A 294 -157.10 -4.97 -36.15
C MET A 294 -157.60 -6.35 -36.60
N GLU A 295 -156.82 -7.41 -36.48
CA GLU A 295 -157.25 -8.81 -36.65
C GLU A 295 -157.47 -9.53 -35.30
N GLU A 296 -156.65 -9.27 -34.28
CA GLU A 296 -156.80 -9.81 -32.94
C GLU A 296 -158.05 -9.30 -32.23
N LEU A 297 -158.49 -8.06 -32.48
CA LEU A 297 -159.81 -7.60 -32.05
C LEU A 297 -160.92 -8.53 -32.58
N LYS A 298 -160.85 -8.89 -33.88
CA LYS A 298 -161.74 -9.86 -34.54
C LYS A 298 -161.58 -11.30 -34.03
N VAL A 299 -160.61 -11.58 -33.15
CA VAL A 299 -160.33 -12.90 -32.54
C VAL A 299 -160.59 -12.90 -31.03
N ILE A 300 -160.39 -11.78 -30.32
CA ILE A 300 -160.76 -11.59 -28.92
C ILE A 300 -162.29 -11.53 -28.77
N GLU A 301 -162.99 -11.01 -29.79
CA GLU A 301 -164.44 -11.19 -29.95
C GLU A 301 -164.84 -12.67 -29.87
N ARG A 302 -164.04 -13.59 -30.46
CA ARG A 302 -164.27 -15.04 -30.42
C ARG A 302 -163.77 -15.68 -29.12
N LYS A 303 -162.56 -15.36 -28.65
CA LYS A 303 -161.98 -15.98 -27.44
C LYS A 303 -162.71 -15.62 -26.14
N LYS A 304 -163.45 -14.50 -26.10
CA LYS A 304 -164.40 -14.20 -25.01
C LYS A 304 -165.56 -15.20 -24.95
N GLU A 305 -165.86 -15.90 -26.03
CA GLU A 305 -166.84 -17.00 -26.08
C GLU A 305 -166.25 -18.28 -25.45
N GLU A 306 -164.93 -18.47 -25.50
CA GLU A 306 -164.21 -19.67 -25.04
C GLU A 306 -163.75 -19.64 -23.57
N GLN A 307 -163.19 -18.52 -23.08
CA GLN A 307 -162.32 -18.55 -21.88
C GLN A 307 -163.07 -18.64 -20.53
N ARG A 308 -164.39 -18.82 -20.53
CA ARG A 308 -165.26 -18.89 -19.34
C ARG A 308 -165.20 -20.25 -18.59
N ASN A 309 -164.19 -21.08 -18.86
CA ASN A 309 -164.27 -22.54 -18.79
C ASN A 309 -163.13 -23.28 -18.01
N LEU A 310 -162.25 -22.61 -17.24
CA LEU A 310 -161.07 -23.24 -16.59
C LEU A 310 -160.74 -22.61 -15.19
N LEU A 311 -159.46 -22.62 -14.77
CA LEU A 311 -158.86 -21.80 -13.69
C LEU A 311 -159.19 -22.22 -12.24
N GLN A 312 -158.85 -23.47 -11.88
CA GLN A 312 -159.13 -24.07 -10.55
C GLN A 312 -157.94 -24.92 -10.00
N GLU A 313 -156.68 -24.56 -10.30
CA GLU A 313 -155.47 -25.41 -10.17
C GLU A 313 -154.62 -25.29 -8.86
N ILE A 314 -153.28 -25.51 -8.92
CA ILE A 314 -152.44 -26.06 -7.82
C ILE A 314 -151.04 -25.38 -7.72
N GLN A 315 -150.51 -25.19 -6.49
CA GLN A 315 -149.11 -24.80 -6.18
C GLN A 315 -148.66 -25.33 -4.79
N LYS A 316 -147.38 -25.75 -4.57
CA LYS A 316 -146.88 -26.21 -3.23
C LYS A 316 -145.39 -26.07 -2.84
N MET A 317 -144.47 -26.87 -3.41
CA MET A 317 -143.35 -27.50 -2.65
C MET A 317 -141.99 -26.78 -2.64
N ASN A 318 -141.24 -26.80 -1.51
CA ASN A 318 -139.76 -26.70 -1.41
C ASN A 318 -139.24 -27.15 0.00
N GLU A 319 -137.97 -27.60 0.13
CA GLU A 319 -137.33 -28.11 1.38
C GLU A 319 -135.86 -27.59 1.58
N GLU A 320 -135.06 -28.13 2.52
CA GLU A 320 -133.80 -27.50 3.08
C GLU A 320 -132.53 -28.42 3.06
N ASN A 321 -131.31 -27.83 3.20
CA ASN A 321 -130.03 -28.54 3.46
C ASN A 321 -128.88 -27.60 3.96
N LEU A 322 -127.96 -28.06 4.84
CA LEU A 322 -126.93 -27.18 5.49
C LEU A 322 -125.58 -27.79 5.98
N LEU A 323 -125.59 -28.45 7.16
CA LEU A 323 -124.63 -28.45 8.30
C LEU A 323 -123.08 -28.20 8.12
N ALA A 324 -122.19 -28.97 8.77
CA ALA A 324 -120.81 -28.57 9.17
C ALA A 324 -119.72 -29.67 8.98
N LYS A 325 -118.41 -29.31 8.98
CA LYS A 325 -117.28 -30.13 8.44
C LYS A 325 -115.86 -30.02 9.08
N GLU A 326 -115.55 -29.12 10.02
CA GLU A 326 -114.23 -28.40 10.00
C GLU A 326 -113.06 -28.81 10.95
N GLN A 327 -113.18 -29.77 11.88
CA GLN A 327 -112.29 -29.97 13.07
C GLN A 327 -110.80 -30.43 12.87
N LYS A 328 -109.90 -29.75 12.11
CA LYS A 328 -108.55 -30.36 11.76
C LYS A 328 -107.28 -29.44 11.65
N LYS A 329 -106.74 -28.75 12.69
CA LYS A 329 -105.65 -27.74 12.44
C LYS A 329 -104.43 -27.48 13.40
N GLU A 330 -104.15 -28.14 14.53
CA GLU A 330 -103.22 -27.54 15.55
C GLU A 330 -101.80 -28.13 15.82
N GLU A 331 -101.37 -29.29 15.29
CA GLU A 331 -100.31 -30.08 15.98
C GLU A 331 -98.80 -29.80 15.69
N GLU A 332 -98.39 -29.07 14.64
CA GLU A 332 -97.05 -29.24 14.02
C GLU A 332 -95.83 -28.45 14.59
N ARG A 333 -95.90 -27.79 15.76
CA ARG A 333 -95.05 -26.59 16.05
C ARG A 333 -93.75 -26.72 16.89
N LEU A 334 -93.23 -27.90 17.24
CA LEU A 334 -92.37 -28.05 18.44
C LEU A 334 -90.94 -28.69 18.31
N ALA A 335 -90.38 -28.90 17.11
CA ALA A 335 -89.23 -29.80 16.93
C ALA A 335 -87.79 -29.25 17.10
N ASP A 336 -87.44 -28.10 16.49
CA ASP A 336 -86.09 -27.93 15.89
C ASP A 336 -84.94 -27.36 16.76
N LEU A 337 -85.15 -27.09 18.05
CA LEU A 337 -84.24 -26.23 18.86
C LEU A 337 -83.05 -26.93 19.58
N ARG A 338 -82.48 -28.03 19.08
CA ARG A 338 -81.44 -28.81 19.83
C ARG A 338 -80.07 -29.05 19.14
N ALA A 339 -79.80 -28.48 17.97
CA ALA A 339 -78.72 -28.95 17.09
C ALA A 339 -77.34 -28.24 17.16
N VAL A 340 -77.15 -27.18 17.98
CA VAL A 340 -76.11 -26.16 17.67
C VAL A 340 -74.86 -26.12 18.58
N GLU A 341 -74.90 -26.60 19.84
CA GLU A 341 -73.95 -26.06 20.86
C GLU A 341 -72.62 -26.81 21.12
N TYR A 342 -72.42 -28.07 20.68
CA TYR A 342 -71.36 -28.91 21.27
C TYR A 342 -69.93 -28.69 20.73
N THR A 343 -69.73 -28.44 19.43
CA THR A 343 -68.42 -28.59 18.76
C THR A 343 -67.50 -27.36 18.78
N ARG A 344 -67.90 -26.25 19.41
CA ARG A 344 -67.18 -24.95 19.38
C ARG A 344 -65.89 -24.85 20.24
N LYS A 345 -65.54 -25.85 21.06
CA LYS A 345 -64.72 -25.59 22.28
C LYS A 345 -63.38 -26.29 22.48
N LYS A 346 -62.92 -27.25 21.64
CA LYS A 346 -61.81 -28.16 22.06
C LYS A 346 -60.41 -27.96 21.46
N LEU A 347 -60.22 -27.62 20.17
CA LEU A 347 -58.93 -27.90 19.49
C LEU A 347 -57.97 -26.73 19.23
N GLU A 348 -58.40 -25.46 19.31
CA GLU A 348 -57.59 -24.31 18.85
C GLU A 348 -56.78 -23.58 19.95
N ARG A 349 -56.48 -24.24 21.08
CA ARG A 349 -55.77 -23.59 22.22
C ARG A 349 -54.48 -24.25 22.69
N GLU A 350 -54.18 -25.47 22.25
CA GLU A 350 -53.08 -26.26 22.82
C GLU A 350 -51.75 -26.08 22.05
N ALA A 351 -51.79 -25.71 20.77
CA ALA A 351 -50.61 -25.66 19.88
C ALA A 351 -49.71 -24.40 20.00
N GLY A 352 -49.95 -23.51 20.97
CA GLY A 352 -49.33 -22.17 20.99
C GLY A 352 -48.09 -22.00 21.87
N TYR A 353 -48.04 -22.65 23.04
CA TYR A 353 -47.08 -22.29 24.11
C TYR A 353 -45.83 -23.17 24.21
N GLU A 354 -45.72 -24.24 23.42
CA GLU A 354 -44.53 -25.11 23.43
C GLU A 354 -43.25 -24.41 22.91
N ALA A 355 -43.40 -23.30 22.18
CA ALA A 355 -42.29 -22.55 21.58
C ALA A 355 -41.40 -21.79 22.60
N GLU A 356 -41.91 -21.44 23.79
CA GLU A 356 -41.20 -20.51 24.69
C GLU A 356 -40.02 -21.15 25.45
N GLN A 357 -39.97 -22.48 25.59
CA GLN A 357 -38.92 -23.14 26.38
C GLN A 357 -37.51 -23.13 25.73
N ILE A 358 -37.38 -22.72 24.47
CA ILE A 358 -36.11 -22.84 23.72
C ILE A 358 -35.10 -21.72 24.09
N ARG A 359 -35.54 -20.58 24.63
CA ARG A 359 -34.63 -19.45 24.95
C ARG A 359 -33.83 -19.57 26.25
N ILE A 360 -34.26 -20.37 27.23
CA ILE A 360 -33.70 -20.38 28.60
C ILE A 360 -32.40 -21.22 28.72
N LYS A 361 -32.05 -22.02 27.70
CA LYS A 361 -30.95 -23.01 27.77
C LYS A 361 -29.54 -22.48 27.42
N LYS A 362 -29.32 -21.19 27.15
CA LYS A 362 -28.01 -20.67 26.66
C LYS A 362 -27.13 -19.92 27.67
N ASP A 363 -27.66 -19.55 28.84
CA ASP A 363 -26.97 -18.62 29.75
C ASP A 363 -26.41 -19.26 31.05
N LYS A 364 -26.18 -20.59 31.07
CA LYS A 364 -25.75 -21.33 32.27
C LYS A 364 -24.47 -22.17 32.12
N GLU A 365 -23.60 -21.85 31.15
CA GLU A 365 -22.52 -22.78 30.74
C GLU A 365 -21.11 -22.15 30.60
N LYS A 366 -20.82 -20.99 31.23
CA LYS A 366 -19.55 -20.25 31.01
C LYS A 366 -18.69 -19.82 32.22
N GLU A 367 -19.06 -20.16 33.45
CA GLU A 367 -18.33 -19.68 34.67
C GLU A 367 -17.63 -20.78 35.51
N VAL A 368 -17.89 -22.07 35.29
CA VAL A 368 -17.51 -23.15 36.25
C VAL A 368 -16.41 -24.09 35.74
N ALA A 369 -15.51 -23.61 34.87
CA ALA A 369 -14.52 -24.44 34.17
C ALA A 369 -13.06 -23.92 34.20
N ARG A 370 -12.70 -23.01 35.13
CA ARG A 370 -11.33 -22.52 35.29
C ARG A 370 -10.88 -22.37 36.75
N LEU A 371 -9.73 -22.97 37.05
CA LEU A 371 -8.76 -22.56 38.08
C LEU A 371 -9.16 -22.68 39.57
N ARG A 372 -9.67 -23.85 39.99
CA ARG A 372 -9.40 -24.42 41.33
C ARG A 372 -9.31 -25.95 41.25
N ALA A 373 -8.50 -26.67 42.04
CA ALA A 373 -7.25 -26.31 42.74
C ALA A 373 -6.61 -27.60 43.30
N LEU A 374 -5.59 -28.18 42.66
CA LEU A 374 -4.83 -29.31 43.24
C LEU A 374 -3.46 -29.51 42.56
N GLN A 375 -2.47 -29.95 43.34
CA GLN A 375 -1.17 -30.56 42.95
C GLN A 375 -0.21 -29.76 42.03
N GLU A 376 0.83 -29.15 42.63
CA GLU A 376 2.23 -29.65 42.55
C GLU A 376 3.21 -28.66 43.24
N ARG A 377 3.66 -28.98 44.48
CA ARG A 377 4.98 -28.59 45.06
C ARG A 377 5.18 -29.13 46.50
N ASP A 378 5.26 -30.45 46.62
CA ASP A 378 5.69 -31.16 47.85
C ASP A 378 7.00 -31.91 47.60
N ARG A 379 8.09 -31.17 47.34
CA ARG A 379 9.45 -31.70 47.18
C ARG A 379 10.49 -30.76 47.80
N ASP A 380 11.61 -31.38 48.19
CA ASP A 380 12.87 -30.79 48.67
C ASP A 380 12.81 -30.13 50.07
N HIS A 381 13.27 -30.87 51.11
CA HIS A 381 13.95 -30.32 52.32
C HIS A 381 14.47 -31.33 53.39
N LYS A 382 14.57 -32.65 53.13
CA LYS A 382 15.03 -33.65 54.14
C LYS A 382 16.05 -34.66 53.58
N ALA A 383 17.34 -34.30 53.51
CA ALA A 383 18.38 -35.21 52.99
C ALA A 383 19.83 -35.08 53.54
N GLU A 384 20.18 -34.10 54.41
CA GLU A 384 21.59 -33.64 54.51
C GLU A 384 22.28 -33.60 55.91
N GLN A 385 21.81 -34.29 56.97
CA GLN A 385 22.40 -34.12 58.32
C GLN A 385 22.51 -35.39 59.19
N ASP A 386 23.46 -36.32 58.95
CA ASP A 386 23.72 -37.42 59.92
C ASP A 386 25.13 -38.08 59.95
N GLU A 387 26.15 -37.62 59.20
CA GLU A 387 27.33 -38.47 58.88
C GLU A 387 28.63 -38.31 59.72
N ILE A 388 28.73 -37.40 60.72
CA ILE A 388 30.03 -37.08 61.39
C ILE A 388 30.00 -37.26 62.93
N ARG A 389 30.52 -38.40 63.47
CA ARG A 389 30.68 -38.60 64.94
C ARG A 389 31.69 -39.71 65.46
N ALA A 390 32.97 -39.83 65.03
CA ALA A 390 33.86 -40.96 65.50
C ALA A 390 35.45 -40.78 65.67
N ARG A 391 36.08 -40.93 66.91
CA ARG A 391 37.52 -41.37 67.37
C ARG A 391 38.62 -40.42 68.06
N ARG A 392 39.65 -40.93 68.85
CA ARG A 392 40.84 -40.26 69.61
C ARG A 392 42.04 -41.18 70.12
N ASN A 393 43.24 -40.67 70.61
CA ASN A 393 44.35 -41.39 71.42
C ASN A 393 45.64 -40.56 71.96
N GLN A 394 46.68 -41.21 72.62
CA GLN A 394 48.15 -40.86 72.98
C GLN A 394 48.71 -40.31 74.38
N GLU A 395 49.99 -40.64 74.84
CA GLU A 395 50.79 -40.04 76.01
C GLU A 395 52.32 -40.53 76.31
N ALA A 396 53.14 -39.76 77.13
CA ALA A 396 54.22 -40.05 78.20
C ALA A 396 55.79 -40.35 78.02
N ALA A 397 56.73 -39.74 78.85
CA ALA A 397 58.19 -40.15 79.17
C ALA A 397 59.08 -39.25 80.17
N ALA A 398 60.15 -39.75 80.91
CA ALA A 398 61.26 -38.98 81.64
C ALA A 398 62.42 -39.78 82.43
N ARG A 399 63.66 -39.25 82.76
CA ARG A 399 64.70 -39.76 83.79
C ARG A 399 66.11 -39.02 84.01
N GLU A 400 66.81 -39.28 85.16
CA GLU A 400 68.30 -39.35 85.55
C GLU A 400 69.28 -38.22 86.12
N TRP A 401 70.43 -38.60 86.78
CA TRP A 401 71.40 -37.77 87.62
C TRP A 401 72.93 -38.26 87.73
N ARG A 402 73.82 -37.78 88.67
CA ARG A 402 75.28 -38.21 88.94
C ARG A 402 76.21 -37.33 89.89
N ARG A 403 77.57 -37.56 90.01
CA ARG A 403 78.52 -37.01 91.07
C ARG A 403 80.09 -36.94 90.75
N LYS A 404 81.00 -36.38 91.62
CA LYS A 404 82.54 -36.32 91.50
C LYS A 404 83.36 -36.06 92.85
N GLU A 405 84.71 -35.84 92.85
CA GLU A 405 85.67 -36.02 94.03
C GLU A 405 86.75 -34.91 94.46
N LYS A 406 88.11 -35.11 94.47
CA LYS A 406 89.10 -34.63 95.55
C LYS A 406 90.54 -34.09 95.16
N GLU A 407 91.33 -33.67 96.19
CA GLU A 407 92.82 -33.38 96.38
C GLU A 407 93.40 -31.93 96.26
N GLN A 408 94.26 -31.49 97.22
CA GLN A 408 95.03 -30.20 97.30
C GLN A 408 96.20 -30.19 98.36
N THR A 409 97.31 -29.42 98.21
CA THR A 409 98.45 -29.25 99.21
C THR A 409 99.07 -27.81 99.27
N LEU A 410 100.42 -27.55 99.36
CA LEU A 410 101.09 -26.30 98.89
C LEU A 410 100.84 -26.09 97.38
N ARG A 411 100.53 -27.20 96.69
CA ARG A 411 99.82 -27.24 95.42
C ARG A 411 98.59 -26.33 95.40
N LYS A 412 97.92 -26.05 96.51
CA LYS A 412 96.77 -25.14 96.56
C LYS A 412 97.19 -23.71 96.20
N LEU A 413 98.29 -23.19 96.77
CA LEU A 413 98.84 -21.87 96.41
C LEU A 413 99.39 -21.84 94.98
N ASP A 414 100.17 -22.85 94.60
CA ASP A 414 100.78 -22.97 93.28
C ASP A 414 99.71 -23.08 92.16
N VAL A 415 98.66 -23.86 92.43
CA VAL A 415 97.46 -23.96 91.58
C VAL A 415 96.58 -22.72 91.73
N GLU A 416 96.56 -21.99 92.85
CA GLU A 416 95.83 -20.72 92.97
C GLU A 416 96.46 -19.63 92.12
N GLU A 417 97.78 -19.55 91.99
CA GLU A 417 98.43 -18.60 91.07
C GLU A 417 98.25 -19.01 89.62
N LYS A 418 98.42 -20.30 89.30
CA LYS A 418 98.11 -20.83 87.95
C LYS A 418 96.61 -20.71 87.62
N LEU A 419 95.72 -20.78 88.61
CA LEU A 419 94.29 -20.47 88.47
C LEU A 419 94.03 -18.98 88.35
N LYS A 420 94.77 -18.08 89.02
CA LYS A 420 94.63 -16.63 88.83
C LYS A 420 95.01 -16.26 87.39
N ALA A 421 96.14 -16.76 86.89
CA ALA A 421 96.55 -16.62 85.50
C ALA A 421 95.52 -17.21 84.53
N ALA A 422 95.17 -18.50 84.67
CA ALA A 422 94.18 -19.16 83.82
C ALA A 422 92.76 -18.56 83.94
N ARG A 423 92.40 -17.90 85.05
CA ARG A 423 91.16 -17.11 85.18
C ARG A 423 91.25 -15.81 84.40
N LEU A 424 92.37 -15.09 84.41
CA LEU A 424 92.58 -13.88 83.61
C LEU A 424 92.62 -14.20 82.11
N GLU A 425 93.28 -15.29 81.72
CA GLU A 425 93.23 -15.83 80.34
C GLU A 425 91.82 -16.26 79.97
N GLN A 426 91.08 -16.94 80.86
CA GLN A 426 89.69 -17.30 80.59
C GLN A 426 88.76 -16.08 80.53
N VAL A 427 88.99 -15.03 81.33
CA VAL A 427 88.22 -13.77 81.30
C VAL A 427 88.46 -13.04 79.99
N THR A 428 89.72 -12.77 79.63
CA THR A 428 90.07 -12.11 78.36
C THR A 428 89.62 -12.92 77.13
N HIS A 429 89.72 -14.25 77.17
CA HIS A 429 89.16 -15.13 76.13
C HIS A 429 87.62 -15.08 76.07
N LYS A 430 86.93 -15.03 77.22
CA LYS A 430 85.47 -14.83 77.28
C LYS A 430 85.06 -13.46 76.74
N GLU A 431 85.77 -12.40 77.10
CA GLU A 431 85.54 -11.04 76.61
C GLU A 431 85.72 -10.95 75.08
N HIS A 432 86.79 -11.56 74.55
CA HIS A 432 87.02 -11.67 73.12
C HIS A 432 85.89 -12.45 72.40
N LEU A 433 85.47 -13.60 72.95
CA LEU A 433 84.34 -14.37 72.42
C LEU A 433 83.00 -13.61 72.52
N LEU A 434 82.77 -12.84 73.57
CA LEU A 434 81.58 -11.98 73.72
C LEU A 434 81.59 -10.83 72.70
N SER A 435 82.75 -10.21 72.46
CA SER A 435 82.93 -9.21 71.42
C SER A 435 82.64 -9.76 70.02
N ILE A 436 83.16 -10.97 69.71
CA ILE A 436 82.85 -11.67 68.44
C ILE A 436 81.35 -12.00 68.33
N LYS A 437 80.69 -12.42 69.41
CA LYS A 437 79.24 -12.68 69.42
C LYS A 437 78.44 -11.40 69.14
N ALA A 438 78.69 -10.33 69.90
CA ALA A 438 78.04 -9.04 69.68
C ALA A 438 78.29 -8.48 68.27
N GLY A 439 79.47 -8.72 67.68
CA GLY A 439 79.77 -8.40 66.28
C GLY A 439 78.93 -9.20 65.27
N ARG A 440 78.73 -10.50 65.51
CA ARG A 440 77.85 -11.36 64.68
C ARG A 440 76.38 -10.97 64.83
N GLU A 441 75.91 -10.77 66.05
CA GLU A 441 74.54 -10.36 66.37
C GLU A 441 74.19 -9.01 65.70
N ARG A 442 75.13 -8.04 65.70
CA ARG A 442 74.98 -6.79 64.94
C ARG A 442 74.93 -7.01 63.43
N ALA A 443 75.82 -7.83 62.87
CA ALA A 443 75.83 -8.12 61.44
C ALA A 443 74.58 -8.89 60.97
N GLU A 444 74.02 -9.75 61.83
CA GLU A 444 72.75 -10.44 61.59
C GLU A 444 71.56 -9.49 61.70
N PHE A 445 71.54 -8.61 62.72
CA PHE A 445 70.53 -7.56 62.85
C PHE A 445 70.53 -6.58 61.65
N GLU A 446 71.71 -6.16 61.17
CA GLU A 446 71.83 -5.35 59.95
C GLU A 446 71.33 -6.07 58.70
N ARG A 447 71.58 -7.38 58.56
CA ARG A 447 71.04 -8.18 57.45
C ARG A 447 69.52 -8.26 57.52
N VAL A 448 68.95 -8.45 58.71
CA VAL A 448 67.49 -8.47 58.93
C VAL A 448 66.89 -7.10 58.60
N LEU A 449 67.50 -6.00 59.04
CA LEU A 449 67.03 -4.65 58.69
C LEU A 449 67.06 -4.37 57.20
N ARG A 450 68.14 -4.74 56.50
CA ARG A 450 68.23 -4.59 55.03
C ARG A 450 67.18 -5.44 54.32
N ALA A 451 66.98 -6.69 54.74
CA ALA A 451 65.92 -7.55 54.20
C ALA A 451 64.51 -7.01 54.47
N GLN A 452 64.27 -6.37 55.62
CA GLN A 452 63.01 -5.68 55.94
C GLN A 452 62.82 -4.43 55.08
N GLN A 453 63.86 -3.62 54.86
CA GLN A 453 63.83 -2.47 53.95
C GLN A 453 63.50 -2.90 52.52
N GLU A 454 64.21 -3.91 52.00
CA GLU A 454 63.93 -4.50 50.69
C GLU A 454 62.50 -5.05 50.56
N LEU A 455 61.93 -5.62 51.63
CA LEU A 455 60.54 -6.09 51.63
C LEU A 455 59.55 -4.93 51.59
N ILE A 456 59.78 -3.87 52.38
CA ILE A 456 58.95 -2.66 52.38
C ILE A 456 58.99 -1.97 51.01
N GLU A 457 60.15 -1.92 50.36
CA GLU A 457 60.29 -1.39 49.00
C GLU A 457 59.53 -2.24 47.98
N LYS A 458 59.68 -3.58 48.01
CA LYS A 458 58.96 -4.51 47.13
C LYS A 458 57.45 -4.55 47.41
N GLU A 459 56.99 -4.17 48.60
CA GLU A 459 55.56 -3.99 48.89
C GLU A 459 55.04 -2.67 48.35
N ARG A 460 55.76 -1.55 48.55
CA ARG A 460 55.43 -0.26 47.93
C ARG A 460 55.35 -0.33 46.41
N GLU A 461 56.32 -0.98 45.75
CA GLU A 461 56.29 -1.19 44.30
C GLU A 461 55.02 -1.94 43.84
N ARG A 462 54.55 -2.93 44.63
CA ARG A 462 53.31 -3.66 44.33
C ARG A 462 52.07 -2.82 44.59
N GLU A 463 52.08 -1.98 45.61
CA GLU A 463 51.00 -1.02 45.91
C GLU A 463 50.91 0.04 44.81
N ASP A 464 52.03 0.63 44.38
CA ASP A 464 52.09 1.55 43.24
C ASP A 464 51.61 0.90 41.94
N GLN A 465 52.02 -0.33 41.65
CA GLN A 465 51.52 -1.09 40.50
C GLN A 465 50.01 -1.34 40.58
N ARG A 466 49.46 -1.67 41.77
CA ARG A 466 48.02 -1.81 42.00
C ARG A 466 47.29 -0.47 41.83
N HIS A 467 47.83 0.62 42.37
CA HIS A 467 47.27 1.95 42.22
C HIS A 467 47.24 2.40 40.75
N GLN A 468 48.31 2.16 39.99
CA GLN A 468 48.34 2.42 38.55
C GLN A 468 47.32 1.55 37.77
N GLN A 469 47.16 0.27 38.14
CA GLN A 469 46.13 -0.60 37.52
C GLN A 469 44.71 -0.10 37.84
N ILE A 470 44.44 0.30 39.09
CA ILE A 470 43.17 0.87 39.52
C ILE A 470 42.89 2.21 38.80
N GLN A 471 43.90 3.06 38.64
CA GLN A 471 43.79 4.31 37.87
C GLN A 471 43.44 4.05 36.40
N ARG A 472 44.21 3.19 35.71
CA ARG A 472 43.94 2.81 34.30
C ARG A 472 42.56 2.17 34.13
N HIS A 473 42.12 1.34 35.07
CA HIS A 473 40.77 0.77 35.09
C HIS A 473 39.70 1.85 35.29
N ALA A 474 39.89 2.77 36.23
CA ALA A 474 38.97 3.89 36.47
C ALA A 474 38.96 4.92 35.33
N GLU A 475 40.01 5.01 34.51
CA GLU A 475 40.06 5.78 33.27
C GLU A 475 39.30 5.06 32.15
N ALA A 476 39.54 3.76 31.96
CA ALA A 476 38.80 2.94 30.98
C ALA A 476 37.29 2.90 31.26
N VAL A 477 36.88 2.78 32.52
CA VAL A 477 35.46 2.89 32.92
C VAL A 477 34.91 4.28 32.62
N ARG A 478 35.68 5.36 32.87
CA ARG A 478 35.27 6.73 32.51
C ARG A 478 35.19 6.94 30.99
N GLN A 479 36.00 6.25 30.19
CA GLN A 479 35.89 6.24 28.72
C GLN A 479 34.62 5.50 28.28
N GLN A 480 34.37 4.28 28.79
CA GLN A 480 33.15 3.52 28.48
C GLN A 480 31.85 4.25 28.87
N VAL A 481 31.85 5.00 29.97
CA VAL A 481 30.70 5.85 30.35
C VAL A 481 30.47 6.94 29.31
N ARG A 482 31.52 7.70 28.93
CA ARG A 482 31.42 8.73 27.87
C ARG A 482 30.99 8.15 26.53
N GLU A 483 31.50 6.98 26.15
CA GLU A 483 31.13 6.30 24.91
C GLU A 483 29.64 5.92 24.92
N ARG A 484 29.13 5.38 26.03
CA ARG A 484 27.70 5.07 26.20
C ARG A 484 26.82 6.32 26.25
N GLU A 485 27.27 7.39 26.90
CA GLU A 485 26.58 8.68 26.90
C GLU A 485 26.48 9.26 25.48
N MET A 486 27.59 9.22 24.72
CA MET A 486 27.62 9.67 23.33
C MET A 486 26.75 8.79 22.43
N GLN A 487 26.76 7.45 22.61
CA GLN A 487 25.87 6.53 21.90
C GLN A 487 24.39 6.77 22.22
N ALA A 488 24.05 7.02 23.49
CA ALA A 488 22.69 7.37 23.89
C ALA A 488 22.26 8.73 23.29
N ILE A 489 23.20 9.68 23.16
CA ILE A 489 22.95 10.97 22.49
C ILE A 489 22.78 10.80 20.98
N THR A 490 23.55 9.93 20.29
CA THR A 490 23.35 9.66 18.85
C THR A 490 22.04 8.92 18.61
N GLN A 491 21.76 7.85 19.36
CA GLN A 491 20.49 7.12 19.28
C GLN A 491 19.28 8.04 19.53
N ARG A 492 19.36 8.93 20.53
CA ARG A 492 18.30 9.90 20.79
C ARG A 492 18.14 10.93 19.66
N ARG A 493 19.24 11.33 19.00
CA ARG A 493 19.19 12.20 17.80
C ARG A 493 18.65 11.47 16.58
N GLU A 494 18.94 10.18 16.44
CA GLU A 494 18.43 9.31 15.38
C GLU A 494 16.93 9.13 15.53
N LEU A 495 16.44 8.77 16.73
CA LEU A 495 15.01 8.69 17.04
C LEU A 495 14.28 10.03 16.86
N PHE A 496 14.90 11.17 17.21
CA PHE A 496 14.31 12.49 16.93
C PHE A 496 14.24 12.79 15.43
N ARG A 497 15.29 12.47 14.65
CA ARG A 497 15.27 12.61 13.19
C ARG A 497 14.25 11.69 12.53
N GLU A 498 14.11 10.45 13.00
CA GLU A 498 13.06 9.53 12.55
C GLU A 498 11.67 10.13 12.85
N GLY A 499 11.48 10.75 14.01
CA GLY A 499 10.28 11.53 14.32
C GLY A 499 10.06 12.72 13.38
N GLU A 500 11.10 13.51 13.10
CA GLU A 500 11.06 14.63 12.14
C GLU A 500 10.70 14.14 10.72
N TRP A 501 11.33 13.06 10.23
CA TRP A 501 11.01 12.44 8.94
C TRP A 501 9.58 11.90 8.88
N LEU A 502 9.10 11.23 9.93
CA LEU A 502 7.72 10.73 10.00
C LEU A 502 6.71 11.88 10.06
N GLU A 503 7.02 12.98 10.76
CA GLU A 503 6.21 14.19 10.71
C GLU A 503 6.22 14.85 9.33
N GLU A 504 7.37 14.95 8.66
CA GLU A 504 7.48 15.51 7.30
C GLU A 504 6.79 14.63 6.26
N GLU A 505 6.87 13.31 6.35
CA GLU A 505 6.12 12.39 5.50
C GLU A 505 4.61 12.50 5.77
N ALA A 506 4.17 12.59 7.03
CA ALA A 506 2.77 12.78 7.40
C ALA A 506 2.22 14.13 6.93
N ARG A 507 3.00 15.22 7.07
CA ARG A 507 2.67 16.54 6.50
C ARG A 507 2.57 16.47 4.97
N SER A 508 3.52 15.79 4.31
CA SER A 508 3.55 15.62 2.85
C SER A 508 2.43 14.71 2.34
N ARG A 509 2.00 13.70 3.10
CA ARG A 509 0.82 12.88 2.81
C ARG A 509 -0.45 13.72 2.94
N ARG A 510 -0.61 14.49 4.02
CA ARG A 510 -1.75 15.41 4.22
C ARG A 510 -1.85 16.43 3.09
N ALA A 511 -0.76 17.11 2.73
CA ALA A 511 -0.73 18.06 1.62
C ALA A 511 -1.14 17.41 0.28
N ARG A 512 -0.61 16.22 -0.05
CA ARG A 512 -1.02 15.45 -1.24
C ARG A 512 -2.51 15.08 -1.21
N LEU A 513 -3.02 14.61 -0.08
CA LEU A 513 -4.44 14.27 0.10
C LEU A 513 -5.34 15.51 -0.05
N ASP A 514 -4.94 16.65 0.48
CA ASP A 514 -5.71 17.90 0.40
C ASP A 514 -5.70 18.49 -1.02
N GLU A 515 -4.57 18.41 -1.73
CA GLU A 515 -4.51 18.67 -3.17
C GLU A 515 -5.47 17.76 -3.97
N ILE A 516 -5.57 16.47 -3.63
CA ILE A 516 -6.47 15.53 -4.31
C ILE A 516 -7.93 15.86 -4.01
N LYS A 517 -8.27 16.17 -2.75
CA LYS A 517 -9.61 16.64 -2.36
C LYS A 517 -10.00 17.88 -3.17
N GLU A 518 -9.10 18.86 -3.31
CA GLU A 518 -9.35 20.04 -4.13
C GLU A 518 -9.45 19.75 -5.63
N LYS A 519 -8.61 18.87 -6.17
CA LYS A 519 -8.67 18.44 -7.59
C LYS A 519 -10.02 17.77 -7.87
N LYS A 520 -10.44 16.83 -7.02
CA LYS A 520 -11.75 16.17 -7.10
C LYS A 520 -12.91 17.15 -6.93
N LEU A 521 -12.87 18.06 -5.96
CA LEU A 521 -13.91 19.10 -5.83
C LEU A 521 -13.99 20.00 -7.08
N ARG A 522 -12.85 20.34 -7.70
CA ARG A 522 -12.81 21.06 -8.99
C ARG A 522 -13.37 20.24 -10.15
N GLU A 523 -13.06 18.94 -10.23
CA GLU A 523 -13.66 18.00 -11.21
C GLU A 523 -15.19 17.97 -11.06
N LEU A 524 -15.73 17.85 -9.84
CA LEU A 524 -17.17 17.86 -9.56
C LEU A 524 -17.85 19.16 -10.01
N LYS A 525 -17.18 20.31 -9.78
CA LYS A 525 -17.68 21.62 -10.20
C LYS A 525 -17.63 21.80 -11.71
N ALA A 526 -16.59 21.29 -12.37
CA ALA A 526 -16.47 21.26 -13.83
C ALA A 526 -17.51 20.33 -14.49
N ALA A 527 -17.89 19.25 -13.82
CA ALA A 527 -18.96 18.34 -14.24
C ALA A 527 -20.39 18.91 -14.10
N GLY A 528 -20.54 20.18 -13.72
CA GLY A 528 -21.85 20.86 -13.68
C GLY A 528 -22.75 20.45 -12.50
N LEU A 529 -22.21 19.81 -11.47
CA LEU A 529 -23.00 19.41 -10.29
C LEU A 529 -23.56 20.64 -9.55
N SER A 530 -24.84 20.57 -9.19
CA SER A 530 -25.53 21.66 -8.52
C SER A 530 -24.87 22.02 -7.18
N ASP A 531 -24.76 23.32 -6.92
CA ASP A 531 -24.20 23.97 -5.74
C ASP A 531 -24.69 23.37 -4.40
N LYS A 532 -25.93 22.85 -4.37
CA LYS A 532 -26.52 22.10 -3.23
C LYS A 532 -25.63 20.91 -2.83
N TYR A 533 -25.34 20.02 -3.78
CA TYR A 533 -24.60 18.79 -3.51
C TYR A 533 -23.10 19.03 -3.46
N TYR A 534 -22.57 19.97 -4.25
CA TYR A 534 -21.17 20.38 -4.14
C TYR A 534 -20.83 20.80 -2.69
N LYS A 535 -21.69 21.63 -2.06
CA LYS A 535 -21.54 22.06 -0.67
C LYS A 535 -21.77 20.93 0.34
N GLU A 536 -22.50 19.88 -0.02
CA GLU A 536 -22.63 18.67 0.81
C GLU A 536 -21.33 17.85 0.79
N VAL A 537 -20.77 17.57 -0.39
CA VAL A 537 -19.47 16.89 -0.52
C VAL A 537 -18.39 17.69 0.20
N GLU A 538 -18.28 19.00 -0.07
CA GLU A 538 -17.28 19.87 0.56
C GLU A 538 -17.35 19.83 2.10
N ARG A 539 -18.56 19.83 2.69
CA ARG A 539 -18.74 19.70 4.14
C ARG A 539 -18.30 18.33 4.65
N LYS A 540 -18.71 17.24 3.98
CA LYS A 540 -18.29 15.88 4.38
C LYS A 540 -16.77 15.71 4.25
N VAL A 541 -16.15 16.21 3.17
CA VAL A 541 -14.69 16.20 2.95
C VAL A 541 -13.91 16.84 4.09
N ARG A 542 -14.35 18.01 4.57
CA ARG A 542 -13.72 18.74 5.69
C ARG A 542 -13.88 18.04 7.06
N VAL A 543 -14.82 17.09 7.16
CA VAL A 543 -15.15 16.35 8.39
C VAL A 543 -14.55 14.92 8.39
N LEU A 544 -14.11 14.41 7.24
CA LEU A 544 -13.39 13.13 7.16
C LEU A 544 -12.13 13.18 8.04
N PRO A 545 -12.01 12.34 9.10
CA PRO A 545 -10.79 12.27 9.88
C PRO A 545 -9.67 11.67 9.03
N ALA A 546 -8.47 12.26 9.14
CA ALA A 546 -7.25 11.59 8.69
C ALA A 546 -7.03 10.35 9.57
N VAL A 547 -6.67 9.22 8.94
CA VAL A 547 -6.47 7.91 9.59
C VAL A 547 -4.98 7.58 9.66
#